data_AF-A0A5N6N2N2-F1
#
_entry.id   AF-A0A5N6N2N2-F1
#
_cell.length_a   1.000
_cell.length_b   1.000
_cell.length_c   1.000
_cell.angle_alpha   90.00
_cell.angle_beta   90.00
_cell.angle_gamma   90.00
#
_symmetry.space_group_name_H-M   'P 1'
#
loop_
_entity.id
_entity.type
_entity.pdbx_description
1 polymer ?
#
loop_
_entity_poly.entity_id
_entity_poly.type
_entity_poly.pdbx_seq_one_letter_code
_entity_poly.pdbx_strand_id
1 'polypeptide(L)'
;MVSHHKISLKKHPNLPLRFNSDGTFKILQVADMHYGTGSTRCRDVLSSEFEWCSDLNTTLFLNRMIDAEKPDFIAFTGDNIFGPSTNDAAESLFKAFGPAMASRLPWAAVLGNHDQESTMTRQELMSFISLMDYSLSQPNPLTQDPTKQVVTEIDGFGNYDLRVWGPSGSCLANQTIFNLFFLDSGDRADGQELCWHDSSKFHIVRAHSEEMFSVYGMPTCYSNSLIHTLER
;
A
#
# COMPACT_ATOMS: atom_id res chain seq x y z
N MET A 1 13.07 33.96 -22.20
CA MET A 1 11.75 33.66 -21.59
C MET A 1 12.00 32.71 -20.44
N VAL A 2 11.76 33.13 -19.20
CA VAL A 2 11.87 32.24 -18.04
C VAL A 2 10.64 31.34 -18.06
N SER A 3 10.83 30.07 -18.42
CA SER A 3 9.78 29.05 -18.33
C SER A 3 9.38 28.92 -16.86
N HIS A 4 8.19 29.41 -16.51
CA HIS A 4 7.58 29.19 -15.21
C HIS A 4 7.10 27.74 -15.17
N HIS A 5 8.03 26.80 -14.97
CA HIS A 5 7.67 25.43 -14.62
C HIS A 5 6.89 25.52 -13.31
N LYS A 6 5.58 25.28 -13.40
CA LYS A 6 4.70 25.25 -12.25
C LYS A 6 5.14 24.06 -11.41
N ILE A 7 5.90 24.32 -10.35
CA ILE A 7 6.34 23.29 -9.40
C ILE A 7 5.07 22.68 -8.81
N SER A 8 4.79 21.43 -9.19
CA SER A 8 3.69 20.66 -8.62
C SER A 8 4.24 19.96 -7.38
N LEU A 9 3.88 20.49 -6.21
CA LEU A 9 4.21 19.84 -4.93
C LEU A 9 3.25 18.66 -4.71
N LYS A 10 3.78 17.54 -4.22
CA LYS A 10 2.98 16.37 -3.79
C LYS A 10 1.90 16.85 -2.80
N LYS A 11 0.65 16.48 -3.05
CA LYS A 11 -0.43 16.69 -2.07
C LYS A 11 -0.37 15.62 -0.99
N HIS A 12 -0.59 16.03 0.25
CA HIS A 12 -0.60 15.15 1.40
C HIS A 12 -2.01 14.99 1.95
N PRO A 13 -2.36 13.81 2.50
CA PRO A 13 -3.63 13.63 3.18
C PRO A 13 -3.58 14.27 4.56
N ASN A 14 -4.74 14.39 5.21
CA ASN A 14 -4.79 14.82 6.61
C ASN A 14 -4.19 13.73 7.48
N LEU A 15 -3.08 14.07 8.15
CA LEU A 15 -2.33 13.16 9.02
C LEU A 15 -2.38 13.61 10.49
N PRO A 16 -2.19 12.68 11.44
CA PRO A 16 -1.95 11.25 11.22
C PRO A 16 -3.25 10.48 10.96
N LEU A 17 -3.14 9.24 10.45
CA LEU A 17 -4.26 8.30 10.39
C LEU A 17 -4.81 8.11 11.81
N ARG A 18 -6.13 8.21 11.94
CA ARG A 18 -6.82 8.22 13.24
C ARG A 18 -8.13 7.48 13.17
N PHE A 19 -8.50 6.83 14.26
CA PHE A 19 -9.87 6.39 14.47
C PHE A 19 -10.80 7.59 14.58
N ASN A 20 -12.01 7.41 14.07
CA ASN A 20 -13.09 8.37 14.17
C ASN A 20 -13.56 8.51 15.62
N SER A 21 -14.30 9.59 15.92
CA SER A 21 -14.84 9.84 17.26
C SER A 21 -15.82 8.76 17.75
N ASP A 22 -16.38 7.97 16.84
CA ASP A 22 -17.23 6.81 17.13
C ASP A 22 -16.43 5.52 17.38
N GLY A 23 -15.10 5.58 17.33
CA GLY A 23 -14.20 4.45 17.53
C GLY A 23 -14.03 3.56 16.31
N THR A 24 -14.48 3.98 15.12
CA THR A 24 -14.30 3.23 13.87
C THR A 24 -13.08 3.69 13.07
N PHE A 25 -12.50 2.79 12.28
CA PHE A 25 -11.51 3.12 11.25
C PHE A 25 -11.73 2.14 10.09
N LYS A 26 -12.24 2.63 8.96
CA LYS A 26 -12.63 1.83 7.81
C LYS A 26 -11.52 1.78 6.77
N ILE A 27 -11.11 0.56 6.41
CA ILE A 27 -10.12 0.31 5.37
C ILE A 27 -10.82 -0.30 4.16
N LEU A 28 -10.63 0.28 2.98
CA LEU A 28 -10.96 -0.38 1.72
C LEU A 28 -9.69 -1.06 1.19
N GLN A 29 -9.71 -2.39 1.14
CA GLN A 29 -8.63 -3.16 0.55
C GLN A 29 -8.91 -3.43 -0.92
N VAL A 30 -7.90 -3.22 -1.76
CA VAL A 30 -7.93 -3.47 -3.21
C VAL A 30 -6.73 -4.36 -3.55
N ALA A 31 -6.97 -5.46 -4.27
CA ALA A 31 -5.94 -6.42 -4.63
C ALA A 31 -6.11 -6.84 -6.09
N ASP A 32 -5.01 -7.28 -6.72
CA ASP A 32 -4.99 -8.00 -8.00
C ASP A 32 -5.81 -7.29 -9.09
N MET A 33 -5.67 -5.97 -9.20
CA MET A 33 -6.33 -5.20 -10.25
C MET A 33 -5.81 -5.59 -11.63
N HIS A 34 -4.52 -5.95 -11.72
CA HIS A 34 -3.84 -6.24 -12.97
C HIS A 34 -4.08 -5.14 -14.03
N TYR A 35 -4.06 -3.88 -13.58
CA TYR A 35 -4.47 -2.75 -14.41
C TYR A 35 -3.51 -2.59 -15.59
N GLY A 36 -4.05 -2.56 -16.80
CA GLY A 36 -3.30 -2.30 -18.02
C GLY A 36 -3.23 -0.80 -18.33
N THR A 37 -3.79 -0.40 -19.48
CA THR A 37 -3.66 0.97 -20.01
C THR A 37 -4.93 1.81 -19.84
N GLY A 38 -5.94 1.30 -19.13
CA GLY A 38 -7.29 1.86 -19.08
C GLY A 38 -8.21 1.15 -20.07
N SER A 39 -7.74 0.97 -21.30
CA SER A 39 -8.48 0.32 -22.38
C SER A 39 -8.04 -1.11 -22.67
N THR A 40 -7.25 -1.73 -21.79
CA THR A 40 -6.84 -3.12 -21.97
C THR A 40 -8.06 -4.01 -21.87
N ARG A 41 -8.26 -4.89 -22.87
CA ARG A 41 -9.37 -5.83 -22.88
C ARG A 41 -9.20 -6.88 -21.79
N CYS A 42 -10.30 -7.18 -21.10
CA CYS A 42 -10.33 -8.28 -20.14
C CYS A 42 -10.04 -9.63 -20.81
N ARG A 43 -9.46 -10.52 -20.01
CA ARG A 43 -9.26 -11.94 -20.34
C ARG A 43 -10.24 -12.76 -19.51
N ASP A 44 -10.56 -13.97 -19.99
CA ASP A 44 -11.34 -14.95 -19.22
C ASP A 44 -12.72 -14.47 -18.76
N VAL A 45 -13.36 -13.60 -19.56
CA VAL A 45 -14.75 -13.15 -19.38
C VAL A 45 -15.71 -13.90 -20.31
N LEU A 46 -17.02 -13.78 -20.10
CA LEU A 46 -18.01 -14.39 -20.99
C LEU A 46 -17.90 -13.78 -22.40
N SER A 47 -18.27 -14.55 -23.43
CA SER A 47 -18.21 -14.09 -24.82
C SER A 47 -18.95 -12.77 -25.06
N SER A 48 -20.06 -12.56 -24.35
CA SER A 48 -20.82 -11.32 -24.40
C SER A 48 -20.05 -10.13 -23.82
N GLU A 49 -19.18 -10.33 -22.83
CA GLU A 49 -18.56 -9.25 -22.08
C GLU A 49 -17.28 -8.70 -22.72
N PHE A 50 -16.67 -9.44 -23.65
CA PHE A 50 -15.41 -9.04 -24.29
C PHE A 50 -15.46 -7.68 -25.01
N GLU A 51 -16.63 -7.28 -25.50
CA GLU A 51 -16.77 -6.03 -26.26
C GLU A 51 -16.59 -4.79 -25.37
N TRP A 52 -17.03 -4.86 -24.11
CA TRP A 52 -17.09 -3.71 -23.21
C TRP A 52 -16.24 -3.83 -21.95
N CYS A 53 -15.67 -5.01 -21.66
CA CYS A 53 -14.83 -5.19 -20.49
C CYS A 53 -13.41 -4.62 -20.71
N SER A 54 -13.00 -3.71 -19.82
CA SER A 54 -11.67 -3.12 -19.79
C SER A 54 -11.24 -2.71 -18.38
N ASP A 55 -10.01 -2.23 -18.21
CA ASP A 55 -9.53 -1.69 -16.93
C ASP A 55 -10.42 -0.54 -16.39
N LEU A 56 -11.11 0.20 -17.28
CA LEU A 56 -12.07 1.24 -16.86
C LEU A 56 -13.22 0.66 -16.01
N ASN A 57 -13.59 -0.61 -16.19
CA ASN A 57 -14.57 -1.26 -15.33
C ASN A 57 -14.07 -1.33 -13.88
N THR A 58 -12.78 -1.64 -13.68
CA THR A 58 -12.12 -1.59 -12.37
C THR A 58 -12.10 -0.16 -11.81
N THR A 59 -11.75 0.84 -12.62
CA THR A 59 -11.81 2.26 -12.19
C THR A 59 -13.21 2.66 -11.74
N LEU A 60 -14.25 2.31 -12.50
CA LEU A 60 -15.64 2.60 -12.15
C LEU A 60 -16.09 1.86 -10.90
N PHE A 61 -15.67 0.60 -10.74
CA PHE A 61 -15.96 -0.18 -9.55
C PHE A 61 -15.34 0.46 -8.30
N LEU A 62 -14.05 0.82 -8.35
CA LEU A 62 -13.38 1.47 -7.22
C LEU A 62 -14.00 2.80 -6.85
N ASN A 63 -14.36 3.65 -7.82
CA ASN A 63 -15.06 4.90 -7.53
C ASN A 63 -16.39 4.64 -6.80
N ARG A 64 -17.19 3.67 -7.27
CA ARG A 64 -18.46 3.30 -6.62
C ARG A 64 -18.25 2.78 -5.19
N MET A 65 -17.24 1.95 -4.98
CA MET A 65 -16.92 1.42 -3.65
C MET A 65 -16.45 2.52 -2.70
N ILE A 66 -15.59 3.44 -3.16
CA ILE A 66 -15.15 4.59 -2.36
C ILE A 66 -16.34 5.48 -1.99
N ASP A 67 -17.23 5.77 -2.94
CA ASP A 67 -18.42 6.62 -2.71
C ASP A 67 -19.43 5.97 -1.76
N ALA A 68 -19.64 4.66 -1.90
CA ALA A 68 -20.59 3.91 -1.08
C ALA A 68 -20.06 3.66 0.33
N GLU A 69 -18.81 3.22 0.45
CA GLU A 69 -18.23 2.81 1.73
C GLU A 69 -17.65 3.97 2.52
N LYS A 70 -17.18 5.03 1.85
CA LYS A 70 -16.49 6.17 2.47
C LYS A 70 -15.39 5.73 3.44
N PRO A 71 -14.38 4.98 2.96
CA PRO A 71 -13.31 4.49 3.82
C PRO A 71 -12.46 5.64 4.35
N ASP A 72 -11.82 5.44 5.50
CA ASP A 72 -10.84 6.36 6.08
C ASP A 72 -9.46 6.17 5.44
N PHE A 73 -9.19 4.99 4.87
CA PHE A 73 -7.93 4.62 4.25
C PHE A 73 -8.10 3.55 3.16
N ILE A 74 -7.28 3.59 2.11
CA ILE A 74 -7.27 2.59 1.03
C ILE A 74 -5.93 1.83 1.02
N ALA A 75 -5.99 0.50 1.08
CA ALA A 75 -4.82 -0.37 1.04
C ALA A 75 -4.80 -1.15 -0.28
N PHE A 76 -3.76 -0.96 -1.09
CA PHE A 76 -3.52 -1.73 -2.30
C PHE A 76 -2.50 -2.84 -2.02
N THR A 77 -2.90 -4.11 -2.20
CA THR A 77 -2.14 -5.26 -1.69
C THR A 77 -1.43 -6.08 -2.75
N GLY A 78 -0.95 -5.42 -3.81
CA GLY A 78 -0.13 -6.04 -4.87
C GLY A 78 -0.88 -6.32 -6.17
N ASP A 79 -0.11 -6.67 -7.20
CA ASP A 79 -0.55 -6.88 -8.59
C ASP A 79 -1.45 -5.73 -9.07
N ASN A 80 -0.96 -4.51 -8.83
CA ASN A 80 -1.66 -3.26 -9.13
C ASN A 80 -1.76 -3.03 -10.63
N ILE A 81 -0.65 -3.26 -11.34
CA ILE A 81 -0.57 -3.25 -12.80
C ILE A 81 -0.16 -4.62 -13.32
N PHE A 82 -0.51 -4.89 -14.57
CA PHE A 82 -0.07 -6.10 -15.27
C PHE A 82 0.94 -5.73 -16.35
N GLY A 83 2.21 -6.00 -16.09
CA GLY A 83 3.30 -5.54 -16.96
C GLY A 83 3.17 -5.91 -18.44
N PRO A 84 2.78 -7.16 -18.80
CA PRO A 84 2.59 -7.56 -20.20
C PRO A 84 1.51 -6.79 -20.96
N SER A 85 0.61 -6.08 -20.26
CA SER A 85 -0.43 -5.24 -20.87
C SER A 85 -0.21 -3.75 -20.59
N THR A 86 1.00 -3.38 -20.17
CA THR A 86 1.39 -2.03 -19.75
C THR A 86 2.61 -1.59 -20.56
N ASN A 87 2.42 -0.62 -21.45
CA ASN A 87 3.52 -0.07 -22.27
C ASN A 87 4.33 1.01 -21.53
N ASP A 88 3.72 1.65 -20.53
CA ASP A 88 4.35 2.62 -19.64
C ASP A 88 3.81 2.40 -18.22
N ALA A 89 4.66 1.89 -17.33
CA ALA A 89 4.28 1.59 -15.96
C ALA A 89 3.80 2.83 -15.19
N ALA A 90 4.40 3.99 -15.42
CA ALA A 90 4.03 5.22 -14.73
C ALA A 90 2.62 5.68 -15.12
N GLU A 91 2.28 5.62 -16.41
CA GLU A 91 0.94 5.96 -16.91
C GLU A 91 -0.12 5.00 -16.34
N SER A 92 0.18 3.71 -16.31
CA SER A 92 -0.73 2.69 -15.78
C SER A 92 -0.96 2.84 -14.28
N LEU A 93 0.08 3.11 -13.48
CA LEU A 93 -0.08 3.36 -12.05
C LEU A 93 -0.90 4.63 -11.77
N PHE A 94 -0.72 5.69 -12.58
CA PHE A 94 -1.57 6.89 -12.46
C PHE A 94 -3.05 6.58 -12.68
N LYS A 95 -3.38 5.69 -13.62
CA LYS A 95 -4.76 5.26 -13.88
C LYS A 95 -5.28 4.30 -12.80
N ALA A 96 -4.46 3.33 -12.39
CA ALA A 96 -4.80 2.34 -11.38
C ALA A 96 -5.12 2.98 -10.03
N PHE A 97 -4.27 3.91 -9.56
CA PHE A 97 -4.49 4.64 -8.30
C PHE A 97 -5.32 5.92 -8.46
N GLY A 98 -5.75 6.24 -9.69
CA GLY A 98 -6.55 7.42 -10.01
C GLY A 98 -7.75 7.62 -9.10
N PRO A 99 -8.57 6.58 -8.82
CA PRO A 99 -9.69 6.68 -7.86
C PRO A 99 -9.27 7.13 -6.46
N ALA A 100 -8.17 6.59 -5.92
CA ALA A 100 -7.67 6.94 -4.59
C ALA A 100 -7.12 8.38 -4.56
N MET A 101 -6.37 8.79 -5.59
CA MET A 101 -5.88 10.17 -5.70
C MET A 101 -7.02 11.19 -5.86
N ALA A 102 -8.04 10.85 -6.65
CA ALA A 102 -9.20 11.72 -6.89
C ALA A 102 -10.08 11.89 -5.65
N SER A 103 -10.22 10.83 -4.84
CA SER A 103 -10.98 10.87 -3.57
C SER A 103 -10.28 11.66 -2.46
N ARG A 104 -8.97 11.93 -2.62
CA ARG A 104 -8.11 12.63 -1.64
C ARG A 104 -8.00 11.90 -0.30
N LEU A 105 -8.31 10.61 -0.29
CA LEU A 105 -8.13 9.75 0.87
C LEU A 105 -6.66 9.36 1.00
N PRO A 106 -6.16 9.18 2.24
CA PRO A 106 -4.86 8.55 2.41
C PRO A 106 -4.91 7.12 1.88
N TRP A 107 -3.87 6.73 1.15
CA TRP A 107 -3.76 5.38 0.61
C TRP A 107 -2.32 4.90 0.63
N ALA A 108 -2.11 3.59 0.62
CA ALA A 108 -0.79 3.00 0.48
C ALA A 108 -0.86 1.68 -0.31
N ALA A 109 0.22 1.35 -1.00
CA ALA A 109 0.37 0.15 -1.79
C ALA A 109 1.62 -0.66 -1.42
N VAL A 110 1.51 -1.98 -1.54
CA VAL A 110 2.66 -2.88 -1.76
C VAL A 110 2.65 -3.38 -3.20
N LEU A 111 3.80 -3.87 -3.64
CA LEU A 111 3.99 -4.42 -4.96
C LEU A 111 3.73 -5.92 -4.94
N GLY A 112 3.09 -6.43 -5.99
CA GLY A 112 3.00 -7.86 -6.31
C GLY A 112 4.07 -8.27 -7.31
N ASN A 113 4.01 -9.52 -7.75
CA ASN A 113 5.00 -10.08 -8.66
C ASN A 113 4.82 -9.54 -10.10
N HIS A 114 3.62 -9.14 -10.49
CA HIS A 114 3.34 -8.64 -11.85
C HIS A 114 3.66 -7.16 -12.07
N ASP A 115 3.84 -6.40 -10.99
CA ASP A 115 4.01 -4.95 -11.06
C ASP A 115 5.31 -4.54 -11.79
N GLN A 116 6.37 -5.36 -11.70
CA GLN A 116 7.69 -5.06 -12.26
C GLN A 116 7.93 -5.61 -13.67
N GLU A 117 6.90 -6.11 -14.34
CA GLU A 117 7.01 -6.77 -15.65
C GLU A 117 6.91 -5.78 -16.84
N SER A 118 7.06 -4.47 -16.60
CA SER A 118 6.97 -3.40 -17.62
C SER A 118 8.24 -2.53 -17.66
N THR A 119 8.12 -1.20 -17.76
CA THR A 119 9.21 -0.25 -18.05
C THR A 119 9.99 0.23 -16.83
N MET A 120 9.57 -0.13 -15.61
CA MET A 120 10.17 0.32 -14.36
C MET A 120 10.54 -0.87 -13.48
N THR A 121 11.67 -0.76 -12.80
CA THR A 121 12.11 -1.73 -11.78
C THR A 121 11.24 -1.63 -10.52
N ARG A 122 11.27 -2.67 -9.68
CA ARG A 122 10.58 -2.70 -8.38
C ARG A 122 10.89 -1.47 -7.50
N GLN A 123 12.16 -1.09 -7.45
CA GLN A 123 12.63 0.08 -6.70
C GLN A 123 12.07 1.39 -7.27
N GLU A 124 12.09 1.54 -8.59
CA GLU A 124 11.55 2.73 -9.26
C GLU A 124 10.04 2.83 -9.07
N LEU A 125 9.31 1.71 -9.17
CA LEU A 125 7.88 1.64 -8.91
C LEU A 125 7.56 2.10 -7.50
N MET A 126 8.23 1.54 -6.49
CA MET A 126 7.97 1.91 -5.10
C MET A 126 8.31 3.39 -4.84
N SER A 127 9.43 3.87 -5.40
CA SER A 127 9.83 5.28 -5.31
C SER A 127 8.76 6.17 -5.95
N PHE A 128 8.26 5.80 -7.13
CA PHE A 128 7.26 6.55 -7.86
C PHE A 128 5.91 6.59 -7.13
N ILE A 129 5.42 5.44 -6.65
CA ILE A 129 4.19 5.33 -5.85
C ILE A 129 4.30 6.18 -4.58
N SER A 130 5.45 6.21 -3.91
CA SER A 130 5.68 7.03 -2.71
C SER A 130 5.58 8.53 -2.98
N LEU A 131 5.75 8.97 -4.23
CA LEU A 131 5.70 10.38 -4.63
C LEU A 131 4.32 10.82 -5.13
N MET A 132 3.36 9.90 -5.29
CA MET A 132 2.02 10.21 -5.76
C MET A 132 1.18 10.98 -4.74
N ASP A 133 0.24 11.80 -5.23
CA ASP A 133 -0.68 12.55 -4.40
C ASP A 133 -1.41 11.65 -3.39
N TYR A 134 -1.46 12.08 -2.13
CA TYR A 134 -2.10 11.40 -1.01
C TYR A 134 -1.50 10.02 -0.62
N SER A 135 -0.49 9.53 -1.34
CA SER A 135 0.20 8.28 -1.02
C SER A 135 0.97 8.38 0.29
N LEU A 136 0.75 7.41 1.16
CA LEU A 136 1.48 7.16 2.39
C LEU A 136 2.50 6.03 2.25
N SER A 137 2.64 5.46 1.05
CA SER A 137 3.63 4.43 0.80
C SER A 137 5.05 4.95 0.95
N GLN A 138 5.94 4.06 1.40
CA GLN A 138 7.33 4.39 1.68
C GLN A 138 8.23 3.34 1.03
N PRO A 139 9.45 3.70 0.61
CA PRO A 139 10.50 2.69 0.41
C PRO A 139 10.86 2.02 1.74
N ASN A 140 11.71 0.99 1.71
CA ASN A 140 12.20 0.34 2.93
C ASN A 140 12.78 1.38 3.91
N PRO A 141 12.62 1.18 5.23
CA PRO A 141 13.24 2.04 6.22
C PRO A 141 14.76 2.03 6.05
N LEU A 142 15.37 3.21 6.17
CA LEU A 142 16.81 3.33 6.26
C LEU A 142 17.24 2.77 7.62
N THR A 143 17.70 1.51 7.66
CA THR A 143 18.28 0.90 8.86
C THR A 143 19.69 1.45 9.10
N GLN A 144 19.79 2.72 9.51
CA GLN A 144 21.02 3.25 10.07
C GLN A 144 21.01 3.01 11.58
N ASP A 145 21.58 1.89 12.02
CA ASP A 145 22.02 1.76 13.42
C ASP A 145 23.39 2.45 13.54
N PRO A 146 23.51 3.58 14.26
CA PRO A 146 24.80 4.26 14.43
C PRO A 146 25.83 3.43 15.21
N THR A 147 25.40 2.35 15.86
CA THR A 147 26.22 1.47 16.71
C THR A 147 26.42 0.07 16.14
N LYS A 148 25.68 -0.31 15.09
CA LYS A 148 25.86 -1.57 14.36
C LYS A 148 26.03 -1.29 12.88
N GLN A 149 27.21 -1.55 12.36
CA GLN A 149 27.54 -1.51 10.92
C GLN A 149 26.71 -2.46 10.05
N VAL A 150 25.70 -3.15 10.60
CA VAL A 150 24.84 -4.05 9.86
C VAL A 150 23.64 -3.23 9.39
N VAL A 151 23.76 -2.66 8.19
CA VAL A 151 22.59 -2.44 7.35
C VAL A 151 22.02 -3.84 7.11
N THR A 152 20.99 -4.22 7.85
CA THR A 152 20.21 -5.39 7.45
C THR A 152 19.52 -4.97 6.16
N GLU A 153 20.07 -5.41 5.02
CA GLU A 153 19.42 -5.30 3.73
C GLU A 153 18.08 -6.03 3.86
N ILE A 154 16.99 -5.26 3.88
CA ILE A 154 15.64 -5.81 3.94
C ILE A 154 15.29 -6.18 2.50
N ASP A 155 14.99 -7.46 2.27
CA ASP A 155 14.61 -7.94 0.95
C ASP A 155 13.34 -7.24 0.43
N GLY A 156 13.30 -7.04 -0.88
CA GLY A 156 12.23 -6.31 -1.56
C GLY A 156 12.31 -4.79 -1.39
N PHE A 157 11.28 -4.09 -1.86
CA PHE A 157 11.11 -2.65 -1.82
C PHE A 157 9.71 -2.31 -1.34
N GLY A 158 9.63 -1.44 -0.34
CA GLY A 158 8.35 -0.98 0.21
C GLY A 158 7.87 -1.80 1.39
N ASN A 159 8.79 -2.26 2.23
CA ASN A 159 8.47 -2.78 3.55
C ASN A 159 8.37 -1.61 4.55
N TYR A 160 7.18 -1.30 5.07
CA TYR A 160 6.96 -0.20 6.01
C TYR A 160 5.74 -0.44 6.87
N ASP A 161 5.61 0.34 7.96
CA ASP A 161 4.42 0.35 8.79
C ASP A 161 3.73 1.72 8.80
N LEU A 162 2.40 1.71 8.95
CA LEU A 162 1.58 2.89 9.11
C LEU A 162 0.81 2.82 10.44
N ARG A 163 1.11 3.76 11.32
CA ARG A 163 0.49 3.88 12.64
C ARG A 163 -0.86 4.58 12.55
N VAL A 164 -1.88 3.99 13.17
CA VAL A 164 -3.21 4.58 13.33
C VAL A 164 -3.43 4.96 14.80
N TRP A 165 -3.72 6.24 15.00
CA TRP A 165 -3.81 6.88 16.30
C TRP A 165 -5.24 6.85 16.85
N GLY A 166 -5.37 6.99 18.18
CA GLY A 166 -6.67 7.06 18.82
C GLY A 166 -7.49 8.30 18.41
N PRO A 167 -8.81 8.27 18.68
CA PRO A 167 -9.71 9.34 18.30
C PRO A 167 -9.33 10.69 18.90
N SER A 168 -9.45 11.76 18.12
CA SER A 168 -9.22 13.13 18.59
C SER A 168 -10.12 13.45 19.79
N GLY A 169 -9.56 14.07 20.83
CA GLY A 169 -10.28 14.42 22.05
C GLY A 169 -10.53 13.26 23.04
N SER A 170 -10.14 12.03 22.70
CA SER A 170 -10.16 10.90 23.64
C SER A 170 -8.90 10.85 24.52
N CYS A 171 -8.92 10.05 25.58
CA CYS A 171 -7.72 9.74 26.37
C CYS A 171 -6.63 9.02 25.54
N LEU A 172 -6.99 8.45 24.39
CA LEU A 172 -6.09 7.76 23.45
C LEU A 172 -5.63 8.68 22.31
N ALA A 173 -5.98 9.96 22.30
CA ALA A 173 -5.71 10.86 21.17
C ALA A 173 -4.22 10.96 20.80
N ASN A 174 -3.32 10.79 21.76
CA ASN A 174 -1.87 10.83 21.54
C ASN A 174 -1.23 9.44 21.57
N GLN A 175 -2.02 8.40 21.31
CA GLN A 175 -1.61 7.01 21.39
C GLN A 175 -1.81 6.32 20.04
N THR A 176 -0.83 5.54 19.59
CA THR A 176 -1.00 4.60 18.46
C THR A 176 -1.73 3.38 18.98
N ILE A 177 -2.88 3.07 18.41
CA ILE A 177 -3.75 1.98 18.88
C ILE A 177 -3.84 0.82 17.88
N PHE A 178 -3.41 1.05 16.64
CA PHE A 178 -3.38 0.03 15.59
C PHE A 178 -2.22 0.30 14.64
N ASN A 179 -1.59 -0.76 14.12
CA ASN A 179 -0.49 -0.64 13.17
C ASN A 179 -0.77 -1.48 11.92
N LEU A 180 -0.52 -0.89 10.75
CA LEU A 180 -0.67 -1.54 9.45
C LEU A 180 0.72 -1.87 8.91
N PHE A 181 1.01 -3.15 8.68
CA PHE A 181 2.27 -3.59 8.09
C PHE A 181 2.09 -3.84 6.60
N PHE A 182 2.89 -3.14 5.79
CA PHE A 182 2.99 -3.30 4.35
C PHE A 182 4.32 -3.99 4.09
N LEU A 183 4.27 -5.26 3.68
CA LEU A 183 5.44 -6.10 3.48
C LEU A 183 5.52 -6.50 2.02
N ASP A 184 6.69 -6.30 1.42
CA ASP A 184 6.96 -6.72 0.06
C ASP A 184 7.17 -8.24 0.04
N SER A 185 6.36 -8.93 -0.75
CA SER A 185 6.45 -10.38 -0.96
C SER A 185 7.70 -10.84 -1.70
N GLY A 186 8.36 -9.93 -2.41
CA GLY A 186 9.26 -10.28 -3.50
C GLY A 186 8.50 -10.70 -4.77
N ASP A 187 9.24 -11.19 -5.76
CA ASP A 187 8.71 -11.74 -7.01
C ASP A 187 8.38 -13.24 -6.85
N ARG A 188 8.30 -14.00 -7.96
CA ARG A 188 8.15 -15.45 -7.98
C ARG A 188 9.33 -16.12 -7.26
N ALA A 189 9.00 -17.10 -6.42
CA ALA A 189 9.98 -18.02 -5.86
C ALA A 189 10.48 -18.98 -6.95
N ASP A 190 11.79 -18.99 -7.21
CA ASP A 190 12.44 -20.01 -8.03
C ASP A 190 12.54 -21.32 -7.24
N GLY A 191 11.41 -22.02 -7.10
CA GLY A 191 11.34 -23.47 -6.87
C GLY A 191 11.98 -24.07 -5.61
N GLN A 192 12.63 -23.33 -4.72
CA GLN A 192 13.28 -23.91 -3.54
C GLN A 192 13.12 -23.17 -2.20
N GLU A 193 12.55 -21.98 -2.14
CA GLU A 193 12.23 -21.32 -0.87
C GLU A 193 11.07 -20.32 -1.07
N LEU A 194 10.07 -20.35 -0.19
CA LEU A 194 8.99 -19.37 -0.19
C LEU A 194 9.59 -17.99 0.12
N CYS A 195 9.58 -17.04 -0.82
CA CYS A 195 10.08 -15.66 -0.66
C CYS A 195 9.48 -14.92 0.56
N TRP A 196 8.36 -15.41 1.08
CA TRP A 196 7.67 -14.94 2.27
C TRP A 196 8.44 -15.21 3.59
N HIS A 197 9.46 -16.07 3.57
CA HIS A 197 10.24 -16.44 4.75
C HIS A 197 11.59 -15.71 4.83
N ASP A 198 11.72 -14.50 4.27
CA ASP A 198 12.88 -13.69 4.64
C ASP A 198 12.74 -13.16 6.08
N SER A 199 13.57 -13.70 6.96
CA SER A 199 13.68 -13.30 8.36
C SER A 199 14.01 -11.82 8.56
N SER A 200 14.56 -11.13 7.55
CA SER A 200 14.85 -9.70 7.60
C SER A 200 13.57 -8.86 7.83
N LYS A 201 12.44 -9.24 7.22
CA LYS A 201 11.16 -8.52 7.30
C LYS A 201 10.52 -8.62 8.68
N PHE A 202 10.76 -9.71 9.42
CA PHE A 202 10.30 -9.84 10.81
C PHE A 202 10.94 -8.82 11.75
N HIS A 203 12.09 -8.22 11.41
CA HIS A 203 12.69 -7.18 12.25
C HIS A 203 11.81 -5.92 12.30
N ILE A 204 11.13 -5.55 11.20
CA ILE A 204 10.18 -4.42 11.19
C ILE A 204 9.00 -4.73 12.12
N VAL A 205 8.39 -5.90 11.93
CA VAL A 205 7.24 -6.33 12.74
C VAL A 205 7.63 -6.43 14.21
N ARG A 206 8.79 -7.02 14.52
CA ARG A 206 9.28 -7.24 15.88
C ARG A 206 9.66 -5.93 16.57
N ALA A 207 10.44 -5.05 15.94
CA ALA A 207 10.85 -3.80 16.54
C ALA A 207 9.64 -2.92 16.91
N HIS A 208 8.64 -2.85 16.03
CA HIS A 208 7.44 -2.05 16.27
C HIS A 208 6.47 -2.73 17.25
N SER A 209 6.42 -4.06 17.25
CA SER A 209 5.64 -4.80 18.26
C SER A 209 6.24 -4.61 19.65
N GLU A 210 7.56 -4.70 19.82
CA GLU A 210 8.26 -4.48 21.10
C GLU A 210 8.05 -3.05 21.63
N GLU A 211 8.02 -2.03 20.76
CA GLU A 211 7.67 -0.65 21.12
C GLU A 211 6.23 -0.56 21.66
N MET A 212 5.24 -1.13 20.95
CA MET A 212 3.85 -1.14 21.44
C MET A 212 3.71 -1.92 22.75
N PHE A 213 4.38 -3.07 22.89
CA PHE A 213 4.37 -3.84 24.14
C PHE A 213 4.98 -3.08 25.32
N SER A 214 6.04 -2.29 25.10
CA SER A 214 6.65 -1.46 26.14
C SER A 214 5.73 -0.33 26.61
N VAL A 215 4.84 0.17 25.74
CA VAL A 215 3.92 1.27 26.07
C VAL A 215 2.65 0.78 26.76
N TYR A 216 2.12 -0.39 26.36
CA TYR A 216 0.80 -0.86 26.81
C TYR A 216 0.85 -2.05 27.79
N GLY A 217 2.00 -2.71 27.98
CA GLY A 217 2.07 -3.99 28.68
C GLY A 217 1.37 -5.12 27.92
N MET A 218 1.47 -6.37 28.41
CA MET A 218 0.67 -7.47 27.85
C MET A 218 -0.83 -7.15 28.04
N PRO A 219 -1.66 -7.20 26.99
CA PRO A 219 -3.11 -7.01 27.15
C PRO A 219 -3.67 -8.10 28.07
N THR A 220 -4.23 -7.70 29.21
CA THR A 220 -4.93 -8.62 30.14
C THR A 220 -6.36 -8.95 29.69
N CYS A 221 -6.77 -8.48 28.51
CA CYS A 221 -8.03 -8.85 27.87
C CYS A 221 -7.78 -9.08 26.37
N TYR A 222 -8.08 -10.30 25.92
CA TYR A 222 -7.81 -10.86 24.59
C TYR A 222 -6.33 -11.03 24.21
N SER A 223 -5.82 -12.23 24.51
CA SER A 223 -4.69 -12.81 23.80
C SER A 223 -5.08 -12.97 22.33
N ASN A 224 -4.68 -12.01 21.51
CA ASN A 224 -4.23 -12.18 20.13
C ASN A 224 -3.90 -10.78 19.62
N SER A 225 -2.61 -10.43 19.58
CA SER A 225 -2.14 -9.55 18.53
C SER A 225 -2.45 -10.26 17.22
N LEU A 226 -3.64 -9.98 16.67
CA LEU A 226 -4.03 -10.44 15.34
C LEU A 226 -3.13 -9.70 14.36
N ILE A 227 -2.01 -10.33 13.99
CA ILE A 227 -1.42 -10.10 12.68
C ILE A 227 -2.48 -10.62 11.71
N HIS A 228 -3.36 -9.72 11.27
CA HIS A 228 -4.20 -10.01 10.13
C HIS A 228 -3.31 -9.89 8.90
N THR A 229 -2.63 -10.99 8.56
CA THR A 229 -2.12 -11.15 7.21
C THR A 229 -3.33 -11.44 6.33
N LEU A 230 -3.63 -10.51 5.44
CA LEU A 230 -4.63 -10.72 4.39
C LEU A 230 -3.91 -11.48 3.27
N GLU A 231 -3.84 -12.79 3.43
CA GLU A 231 -3.25 -13.74 2.49
C GLU A 231 -4.31 -14.22 1.49
N ARG A 232 -3.84 -14.75 0.35
CA ARG A 232 -4.68 -15.40 -0.67
C ARG A 232 -5.39 -16.65 -0.13
#